data_AF-A0A661UN97-F1
#
_entry.id   AF-A0A661UN97-F1
#
_cell.length_a   1.000
_cell.length_b   1.000
_cell.length_c   1.000
_cell.angle_alpha   90.00
_cell.angle_beta   90.00
_cell.angle_gamma   90.00
#
_symmetry.space_group_name_H-M   'P 1'
#
loop_
_entity.id
_entity.type
_entity.pdbx_description
1 polymer ?
#
loop_
_entity_poly.entity_id
_entity_poly.type
_entity_poly.pdbx_seq_one_letter_code
_entity_poly.pdbx_strand_id
1 'polypeptide(L)'
;MKKLNIYKIISFVALIVLFFILILPQTYNVNKKQKTEQCIKNMTTIYKAIKSYMNEREENFEGTARDLMRMNYLKTTYECPEKGVGDKYFMRGDFETGEIIVTCPNHDKFEDHVLPESLLE
;
A
#
# COMPACT_ATOMS: atom_id res chain seq x y z
N MET A 1 -37.40 33.21 32.26
CA MET A 1 -36.11 32.70 31.74
C MET A 1 -35.60 31.60 32.66
N LYS A 2 -35.59 30.33 32.24
CA LYS A 2 -35.11 29.21 33.07
C LYS A 2 -33.60 29.39 33.30
N LYS A 3 -33.18 29.49 34.56
CA LYS A 3 -31.76 29.43 34.94
C LYS A 3 -31.23 28.07 34.48
N LEU A 4 -30.55 28.03 33.34
CA LEU A 4 -29.92 26.82 32.84
C LEU A 4 -28.89 26.40 33.89
N ASN A 5 -29.14 25.24 34.51
CA ASN A 5 -28.30 24.71 35.56
C ASN A 5 -26.91 24.45 34.95
N ILE A 6 -25.87 25.05 35.51
CA ILE A 6 -24.52 25.06 34.94
C ILE A 6 -23.99 23.64 34.70
N TYR A 7 -24.39 22.71 35.58
CA TYR A 7 -24.09 21.28 35.44
C TYR A 7 -24.72 20.64 34.19
N LYS A 8 -25.90 21.10 33.77
CA LYS A 8 -26.53 20.63 32.51
C LYS A 8 -25.78 21.15 31.28
N ILE A 9 -25.22 22.36 31.34
CA ILE A 9 -24.41 22.92 30.26
C ILE A 9 -23.10 22.14 30.13
N ILE A 10 -22.40 21.90 31.25
CA ILE A 10 -21.15 21.14 31.27
C ILE A 10 -21.37 19.70 30.76
N SER A 11 -22.43 19.04 31.21
CA SER A 11 -22.76 17.68 30.76
C SER A 11 -23.08 17.64 29.26
N PHE A 12 -23.77 18.65 28.71
CA PHE A 12 -24.05 18.75 27.29
C PHE A 12 -22.79 18.97 26.45
N VAL A 13 -21.87 19.83 26.91
CA VAL A 13 -20.58 20.04 26.24
C VAL A 13 -19.73 18.77 26.25
N ALA A 14 -19.66 18.07 27.37
CA ALA A 14 -18.93 16.80 27.47
C ALA A 14 -19.51 15.74 26.51
N LEU A 15 -20.82 15.68 26.36
CA LEU A 15 -21.49 14.78 25.42
C LEU A 15 -21.14 15.11 23.95
N ILE A 16 -21.09 16.40 23.58
CA ILE A 16 -20.68 16.83 22.24
C ILE A 16 -19.23 16.42 21.96
N VAL A 17 -18.31 16.67 22.91
CA VAL A 17 -16.89 16.29 22.76
C VAL A 17 -16.74 14.78 22.57
N LEU A 18 -17.49 13.98 23.33
CA LEU A 18 -17.49 12.52 23.20
C LEU A 18 -17.97 12.09 21.80
N PHE A 19 -19.04 12.69 21.29
CA PHE A 19 -19.54 12.42 19.93
C PHE A 19 -18.51 12.76 18.85
N PHE A 20 -17.79 13.88 18.99
CA PHE A 20 -16.75 14.26 18.03
C PHE A 20 -15.60 13.24 17.98
N ILE A 21 -15.14 12.74 19.14
CA ILE A 21 -14.06 11.74 19.21
C ILE A 21 -14.50 10.42 18.54
N LEU A 22 -15.77 10.04 18.68
CA LEU A 22 -16.29 8.81 18.10
C LEU A 22 -16.56 8.90 16.58
N ILE A 23 -16.91 10.08 16.06
CA ILE A 23 -17.25 10.27 14.64
C ILE A 23 -16.01 10.53 13.76
N LEU A 24 -15.00 11.24 14.28
CA LEU A 24 -13.77 11.57 13.53
C LEU A 24 -13.09 10.38 12.81
N PRO A 25 -12.93 9.17 13.39
CA PRO A 25 -12.27 8.08 12.70
C PRO A 25 -13.07 7.49 11.53
N GLN A 26 -14.38 7.75 11.42
CA GLN A 26 -15.22 7.16 10.37
C GLN A 26 -15.23 7.98 9.07
N THR A 27 -14.97 9.29 9.14
CA THR A 27 -15.04 10.19 7.95
C THR A 27 -13.70 10.35 7.23
N TYR A 28 -12.58 10.04 7.89
CA TYR A 28 -11.30 9.96 7.20
C TYR A 28 -11.20 8.60 6.50
N ASN A 29 -11.03 8.61 5.19
CA ASN A 29 -10.88 7.41 4.35
C ASN A 29 -9.49 6.77 4.54
N VAL A 30 -9.11 6.54 5.81
CA VAL A 30 -7.80 6.01 6.26
C VAL A 30 -7.51 4.68 5.59
N ASN A 31 -8.54 3.85 5.40
CA ASN A 31 -8.41 2.55 4.75
C ASN A 31 -7.89 2.67 3.31
N LYS A 32 -8.37 3.63 2.50
CA LYS A 32 -7.87 3.80 1.13
C LYS A 32 -6.39 4.17 1.14
N LYS A 33 -6.00 5.15 1.96
CA LYS A 33 -4.60 5.58 2.07
C LYS A 33 -3.67 4.46 2.54
N GLN A 34 -4.08 3.71 3.56
CA GLN A 34 -3.30 2.57 4.08
C GLN A 34 -3.12 1.47 3.03
N LYS A 35 -4.18 1.16 2.27
CA LYS A 35 -4.08 0.17 1.20
C LYS A 35 -3.15 0.61 0.07
N THR A 36 -3.20 1.88 -0.32
CA THR A 36 -2.27 2.45 -1.30
C THR A 36 -0.83 2.37 -0.83
N GLU A 37 -0.55 2.81 0.41
CA GLU A 37 0.79 2.70 1.01
C GLU A 37 1.30 1.25 1.06
N GLN A 38 0.42 0.31 1.41
CA GLN A 38 0.77 -1.10 1.44
C GLN A 38 1.01 -1.69 0.04
N CYS A 39 0.23 -1.26 -0.97
CA CYS A 39 0.45 -1.62 -2.36
C CYS A 39 1.81 -1.12 -2.85
N ILE A 40 2.14 0.14 -2.59
CA ILE A 40 3.44 0.74 -2.95
C ILE A 40 4.57 -0.03 -2.27
N LYS A 41 4.48 -0.29 -0.96
CA LYS A 41 5.49 -1.06 -0.22
C LYS A 41 5.73 -2.46 -0.79
N ASN A 42 4.65 -3.15 -1.18
CA ASN A 42 4.76 -4.46 -1.82
C ASN A 42 5.49 -4.36 -3.16
N MET A 43 5.13 -3.38 -4.00
CA MET A 43 5.80 -3.12 -5.28
C MET A 43 7.29 -2.79 -5.09
N THR A 44 7.64 -1.92 -4.13
CA THR A 44 9.04 -1.59 -3.81
C THR A 44 9.83 -2.82 -3.36
N THR A 45 9.22 -3.70 -2.57
CA THR A 45 9.88 -4.93 -2.11
C THR A 45 10.17 -5.88 -3.28
N ILE A 46 9.21 -6.01 -4.20
CA ILE A 46 9.37 -6.79 -5.43
C ILE A 46 10.45 -6.17 -6.33
N TYR A 47 10.44 -4.86 -6.53
CA TYR A 47 11.44 -4.14 -7.32
C TYR A 47 12.86 -4.43 -6.81
N LYS A 48 13.07 -4.31 -5.49
CA LYS A 48 14.37 -4.60 -4.86
C LYS A 48 14.80 -6.05 -5.05
N ALA A 49 13.86 -7.00 -4.95
CA ALA A 49 14.14 -8.41 -5.20
C ALA A 49 14.59 -8.67 -6.65
N ILE A 50 13.95 -8.03 -7.62
CA ILE A 50 14.34 -8.13 -9.04
C ILE A 50 15.70 -7.48 -9.28
N LYS A 51 15.94 -6.30 -8.70
CA LYS A 51 17.25 -5.61 -8.77
C LYS A 51 18.37 -6.49 -8.23
N SER A 52 18.16 -7.14 -7.08
CA SER A 52 19.12 -8.11 -6.52
C SER A 52 19.32 -9.32 -7.43
N TYR A 53 18.25 -9.89 -7.98
CA TYR A 53 18.37 -10.99 -8.95
C TYR A 53 19.23 -10.60 -10.15
N MET A 54 18.92 -9.46 -10.79
CA MET A 54 19.62 -8.99 -11.98
C MET A 54 21.09 -8.68 -11.69
N ASN A 55 21.38 -8.06 -10.55
CA ASN A 55 22.76 -7.75 -10.16
C ASN A 55 23.58 -9.00 -9.85
N GLU A 56 22.98 -10.04 -9.29
CA GLU A 56 23.70 -11.28 -8.94
C GLU A 56 23.83 -12.24 -10.11
N ARG A 57 22.85 -12.26 -11.02
CA ARG A 57 22.77 -13.20 -12.14
C ARG A 57 23.27 -12.62 -13.45
N GLU A 58 23.36 -11.28 -13.55
CA GLU A 58 23.66 -10.56 -14.78
C GLU A 58 22.71 -10.92 -15.93
N GLU A 59 21.45 -11.18 -15.60
CA GLU A 59 20.42 -11.69 -16.52
C GLU A 59 19.09 -10.95 -16.34
N ASN A 60 18.31 -10.91 -17.43
CA ASN A 60 16.93 -10.41 -17.41
C ASN A 60 16.05 -11.26 -16.48
N PHE A 61 15.08 -10.61 -15.83
CA PHE A 61 14.07 -11.28 -15.04
C PHE A 61 12.72 -11.29 -15.76
N GLU A 62 12.32 -12.49 -16.21
CA GLU A 62 11.00 -12.77 -16.78
C GLU A 62 10.35 -13.90 -15.98
N GLY A 63 9.63 -13.55 -14.91
CA GLY A 63 9.05 -14.55 -14.02
C GLY A 63 8.01 -14.00 -13.05
N THR A 64 7.59 -14.86 -12.11
CA THR A 64 6.54 -14.56 -11.13
C THR A 64 7.10 -14.40 -9.72
N ALA A 65 6.28 -13.88 -8.79
CA ALA A 65 6.71 -13.66 -7.40
C ALA A 65 7.07 -14.98 -6.70
N ARG A 66 6.51 -16.09 -7.20
CA ARG A 66 6.84 -17.43 -6.75
C ARG A 66 8.24 -17.85 -7.19
N ASP A 67 8.70 -17.39 -8.36
CA ASP A 67 10.06 -17.69 -8.84
C ASP A 67 11.09 -16.94 -8.01
N LEU A 68 10.88 -15.64 -7.75
CA LEU A 68 11.72 -14.88 -6.81
C LEU A 68 11.74 -15.50 -5.42
N MET A 69 10.60 -16.05 -4.96
CA MET A 69 10.52 -16.77 -3.67
C MET A 69 11.30 -18.09 -3.71
N ARG A 70 11.18 -18.87 -4.78
CA ARG A 70 11.92 -20.13 -4.95
C ARG A 70 13.42 -19.91 -5.01
N MET A 71 13.83 -18.79 -5.59
CA MET A 71 15.23 -18.36 -5.71
C MET A 71 15.72 -17.58 -4.49
N ASN A 72 14.90 -17.43 -3.44
CA ASN A 72 15.23 -16.77 -2.18
C ASN A 72 15.52 -15.26 -2.28
N TYR A 73 15.07 -14.59 -3.35
CA TYR A 73 15.08 -13.13 -3.48
C TYR A 73 13.86 -12.47 -2.82
N LEU A 74 12.79 -13.23 -2.58
CA LEU A 74 11.56 -12.77 -1.94
C LEU A 74 11.15 -13.71 -0.81
N LYS A 75 10.76 -13.18 0.36
CA LYS A 75 10.37 -14.03 1.50
C LYS A 75 8.98 -14.67 1.32
N THR A 76 8.05 -13.93 0.73
CA THR A 76 6.64 -14.31 0.56
C THR A 76 6.08 -13.71 -0.72
N THR A 77 5.06 -14.34 -1.31
CA THR A 77 4.30 -13.73 -2.40
C THR A 77 3.41 -12.62 -1.86
N TYR A 78 3.51 -11.41 -2.43
CA TYR A 78 2.66 -10.27 -2.07
C TYR A 78 1.45 -10.18 -2.99
N GLU A 79 0.34 -9.69 -2.44
CA GLU A 79 -0.93 -9.52 -3.15
C GLU A 79 -1.38 -8.05 -3.09
N CYS A 80 -2.30 -7.67 -3.98
CA CYS A 80 -2.92 -6.34 -3.97
C CYS A 80 -3.91 -6.21 -2.79
N PRO A 81 -3.81 -5.17 -1.95
CA PRO A 81 -4.70 -5.00 -0.79
C PRO A 81 -6.12 -4.51 -1.14
N GLU A 82 -6.40 -4.19 -2.41
CA GLU A 82 -7.70 -3.64 -2.82
C GLU A 82 -8.78 -4.68 -3.13
N LYS A 83 -8.48 -5.69 -3.95
CA LYS A 83 -9.49 -6.65 -4.43
C LYS A 83 -8.96 -8.08 -4.63
N GLY A 84 -8.72 -8.78 -3.53
CA GLY A 84 -8.89 -10.24 -3.49
C GLY A 84 -7.62 -11.06 -3.62
N VAL A 85 -7.71 -12.25 -3.01
CA VAL A 85 -6.66 -13.27 -2.94
C VAL A 85 -6.30 -13.70 -4.36
N GLY A 86 -5.01 -13.63 -4.72
CA GLY A 86 -4.51 -14.02 -6.04
C GLY A 86 -4.20 -12.89 -7.04
N ASP A 87 -4.51 -11.63 -6.72
CA ASP A 87 -4.10 -10.47 -7.53
C ASP A 87 -2.59 -10.21 -7.39
N LYS A 88 -1.82 -10.90 -8.23
CA LYS A 88 -0.36 -10.80 -8.28
C LYS A 88 0.08 -9.59 -9.10
N TYR A 89 1.19 -9.00 -8.68
CA TYR A 89 1.85 -7.91 -9.40
C TYR A 89 2.44 -8.41 -10.72
N PHE A 90 2.32 -7.58 -11.76
CA PHE A 90 3.04 -7.77 -13.01
C PHE A 90 4.44 -7.20 -12.84
N MET A 91 5.45 -7.93 -13.32
CA MET A 91 6.82 -7.50 -13.15
C MET A 91 7.76 -8.06 -14.20
N ARG A 92 8.76 -7.26 -14.55
CA ARG A 92 9.81 -7.59 -15.51
C ARG A 92 11.07 -6.80 -15.14
N GLY A 93 12.23 -7.40 -15.35
CA GLY A 93 13.52 -6.72 -15.24
C GLY A 93 14.36 -6.94 -16.49
N ASP A 94 14.89 -5.87 -17.04
CA ASP A 94 15.76 -5.88 -18.22
C ASP A 94 17.17 -5.41 -17.79
N PHE A 95 18.14 -6.32 -17.86
CA PHE A 95 19.51 -6.10 -17.37
C PHE A 95 20.33 -5.24 -18.33
N GLU A 96 20.05 -5.30 -19.63
CA GLU A 96 20.76 -4.51 -20.64
C GLU A 96 20.47 -3.01 -20.48
N THR A 97 19.22 -2.69 -20.15
CA THR A 97 18.76 -1.31 -19.93
C THR A 97 18.77 -0.89 -18.46
N GLY A 98 18.75 -1.85 -17.54
CA GLY A 98 18.55 -1.62 -16.10
C GLY A 98 17.10 -1.29 -15.73
N GLU A 99 16.15 -1.39 -16.67
CA GLU A 99 14.75 -1.08 -16.41
C GLU A 99 14.07 -2.21 -15.63
N ILE A 100 13.46 -1.87 -14.50
CA ILE A 100 12.64 -2.78 -13.71
C ILE A 100 11.23 -2.21 -13.62
N ILE A 101 10.27 -2.94 -14.17
CA ILE A 101 8.86 -2.55 -14.20
C ILE A 101 8.13 -3.43 -13.19
N VAL A 102 7.42 -2.80 -12.26
CA VAL A 102 6.51 -3.48 -11.31
C VAL A 102 5.18 -2.73 -11.30
N THR A 103 4.12 -3.42 -11.71
CA THR A 103 2.79 -2.81 -11.89
C THR A 103 1.73 -3.52 -11.06
N CYS A 104 0.86 -2.73 -10.43
CA CYS A 104 -0.30 -3.22 -9.70
C CYS A 104 -1.36 -3.77 -10.67
N PRO A 105 -1.97 -4.94 -10.43
CA PRO A 105 -3.00 -5.50 -11.31
C PRO A 105 -4.30 -4.67 -11.36
N ASN A 106 -4.51 -3.80 -10.37
CA ASN A 106 -5.67 -2.93 -10.30
C ASN A 106 -5.33 -1.46 -10.60
N HIS A 107 -4.20 -1.17 -11.26
CA HIS A 107 -3.82 0.20 -11.61
C HIS A 107 -4.93 0.92 -12.40
N ASP A 108 -5.58 0.24 -13.34
CA ASP A 108 -6.70 0.78 -14.15
C ASP A 108 -7.90 1.25 -13.31
N LYS A 109 -8.05 0.74 -12.09
CA LYS A 109 -9.15 1.10 -11.16
C LYS A 109 -8.70 2.06 -10.06
N PHE A 110 -7.39 2.17 -9.84
CA PHE A 110 -6.78 2.99 -8.79
C PHE A 110 -5.54 3.68 -9.37
N GLU A 111 -5.75 4.87 -9.94
CA GLU A 111 -4.68 5.72 -10.50
C GLU A 111 -3.59 6.04 -9.46
N ASP A 112 -3.94 6.01 -8.17
CA ASP A 112 -3.03 6.27 -7.04
C ASP A 112 -2.04 5.10 -6.78
N HIS A 113 -2.18 3.95 -7.44
CA HIS A 113 -1.36 2.74 -7.21
C HIS A 113 -0.16 2.65 -8.16
N VAL A 114 0.58 3.75 -8.28
CA VAL A 114 1.82 3.83 -9.06
C VAL A 114 3.01 3.75 -8.13
N LEU A 115 4.04 3.01 -8.53
CA LEU A 115 5.31 2.98 -7.83
C LEU A 115 6.03 4.32 -8.10
N PRO A 116 6.22 5.19 -7.09
CA PRO A 116 6.88 6.47 -7.32
C PRO A 116 8.37 6.27 -7.59
N GLU A 117 8.90 7.01 -8.57
CA GLU A 117 10.31 6.96 -8.97
C GLU A 117 11.27 7.26 -7.79
N SER A 118 10.83 8.05 -6.82
CA SER A 118 11.59 8.37 -5.61
C SER A 118 11.91 7.17 -4.72
N LEU A 119 11.26 6.02 -4.91
CA LEU A 119 11.52 4.79 -4.16
C LEU A 119 12.40 3.79 -4.92
N LEU A 120 12.88 4.15 -6.12
CA LEU A 120 13.62 3.28 -7.04
C LEU A 120 15.15 3.36 -6.91
N GLU A 121 15.66 4.18 -5.97
CA GLU A 121 17.08 4.32 -5.64
C GLU A 121 17.70 3.02 -5.09
#